data_AF-Q8KHA4-F1
#
_entry.id   AF-Q8KHA4-F1
#
_cell.length_a   1.000
_cell.length_b   1.000
_cell.length_c   1.000
_cell.angle_alpha   90.00
_cell.angle_beta   90.00
_cell.angle_gamma   90.00
#
_symmetry.space_group_name_H-M   'P 1'
#
loop_
_entity.id
_entity.type
_entity.pdbx_description
1 polymer ?
#
loop_
_entity_poly.entity_id
_entity_poly.type
_entity_poly.pdbx_seq_one_letter_code
_entity_poly.pdbx_strand_id
1 'polypeptide(L)' 'AALFEEFQTMTLPAKVRVSMACCLNMCGAVHLLDIALLGYHRKPPIIDHDLISQVCEIPLAITSCPVGAISPDK' A
#
# COMPACT_ATOMS: atom_id res chain seq x y z
N ALA A 1 4.68 -19.78 -15.55
CA ALA A 1 3.63 -18.81 -15.90
C ALA A 1 2.31 -19.39 -15.39
N ALA A 2 1.83 -18.94 -14.22
CA ALA A 2 0.75 -19.66 -13.50
C ALA A 2 -0.67 -19.40 -14.04
N LEU A 3 -0.87 -18.34 -14.83
CA LEU A 3 -2.19 -17.93 -15.35
C LEU A 3 -2.18 -17.75 -16.88
N PHE A 4 -1.22 -18.35 -17.57
CA PHE A 4 -1.03 -18.11 -19.01
C PHE A 4 -2.03 -18.90 -19.87
N GLU A 5 -2.43 -20.09 -19.43
CA GLU A 5 -3.44 -20.91 -20.13
C GLU A 5 -4.83 -20.28 -20.02
N GLU A 6 -5.18 -19.75 -18.84
CA GLU A 6 -6.42 -19.00 -18.59
C GLU A 6 -6.47 -17.67 -19.35
N PHE A 7 -5.32 -17.08 -19.69
CA PHE A 7 -5.29 -15.87 -20.51
C PHE A 7 -5.59 -16.14 -21.99
N GLN A 8 -5.23 -17.34 -22.48
CA GLN A 8 -5.46 -17.74 -23.88
C GLN A 8 -6.86 -18.31 -24.13
N THR A 9 -7.52 -18.79 -23.08
CA THR A 9 -8.81 -19.49 -23.16
C THR A 9 -9.92 -18.72 -22.43
N MET A 10 -11.18 -19.03 -22.74
CA MET A 10 -12.35 -18.41 -22.09
C MET A 10 -13.16 -19.45 -21.32
N THR A 11 -12.53 -20.16 -20.40
CA THR A 11 -13.13 -21.25 -19.61
C THR A 11 -13.77 -20.77 -18.29
N LEU A 12 -13.49 -19.53 -17.87
CA LEU A 12 -14.00 -18.94 -16.63
C LEU A 12 -15.43 -18.39 -16.83
N PRO A 13 -16.28 -18.42 -15.77
CA PRO A 13 -17.68 -17.99 -15.88
C PRO A 13 -17.87 -16.49 -16.14
N ALA A 14 -16.85 -15.67 -15.82
CA ALA A 14 -16.83 -14.24 -16.06
C ALA A 14 -15.40 -13.74 -16.25
N LYS A 15 -15.26 -12.51 -16.74
CA LYS A 15 -13.95 -11.86 -16.90
C LYS A 15 -13.36 -11.53 -15.53
N VAL A 16 -12.30 -12.25 -15.16
CA VAL A 16 -11.53 -11.99 -13.93
C VAL A 16 -10.55 -10.85 -14.16
N ARG A 17 -10.53 -9.87 -13.25
CA ARG A 17 -9.55 -8.79 -13.24
C ARG A 17 -8.61 -8.96 -12.05
N VAL A 18 -7.31 -9.04 -12.35
CA VAL A 18 -6.25 -9.14 -11.34
C VAL A 18 -5.43 -7.85 -11.38
N SER A 19 -5.13 -7.26 -10.24
CA SER A 19 -4.10 -6.20 -10.18
C SER A 19 -3.33 -6.23 -8.88
N MET A 20 -2.21 -5.52 -8.90
CA MET A 20 -1.24 -5.49 -7.83
C MET A 20 -0.89 -4.06 -7.45
N ALA A 21 -0.83 -3.78 -6.15
CA ALA A 21 -0.27 -2.55 -5.61
C ALA A 21 0.88 -2.91 -4.67
N CYS A 22 1.96 -2.17 -4.79
CA CYS A 22 3.15 -2.36 -3.97
C CYS A 22 2.97 -1.84 -2.53
N CYS A 23 2.02 -0.93 -2.29
CA CYS A 23 1.70 -0.40 -0.97
C CYS A 23 0.22 0.02 -0.87
N LEU A 24 -0.18 0.43 0.34
CA LEU A 24 -1.54 0.85 0.71
C LEU A 24 -2.05 2.09 -0.02
N ASN A 25 -1.20 2.84 -0.74
CA ASN A 25 -1.65 3.95 -1.58
C ASN A 25 -2.41 3.46 -2.82
N MET A 26 -2.37 2.16 -3.13
CA MET A 26 -3.22 1.50 -4.12
C MET A 26 -3.31 2.26 -5.45
N CYS A 27 -2.19 2.66 -6.04
CA CYS A 27 -2.11 3.45 -7.27
C CYS A 27 -2.61 2.66 -8.51
N GLY A 28 -3.93 2.48 -8.60
CA GLY A 28 -4.60 1.68 -9.62
C GLY A 28 -5.95 1.13 -9.12
N ALA A 29 -6.42 0.06 -9.74
CA ALA A 29 -7.74 -0.49 -9.46
C ALA A 29 -7.79 -1.49 -8.29
N VAL A 30 -6.73 -1.65 -7.50
CA VAL A 30 -6.57 -2.72 -6.50
C VAL A 30 -7.73 -2.85 -5.50
N HIS A 31 -8.41 -1.75 -5.20
CA HIS A 31 -9.54 -1.72 -4.26
C HIS A 31 -10.90 -2.14 -4.86
N LEU A 32 -10.97 -2.43 -6.18
CA LEU A 32 -12.23 -2.67 -6.92
C LEU A 32 -12.20 -3.94 -7.80
N LEU A 33 -11.19 -4.80 -7.64
CA LEU A 33 -10.96 -5.95 -8.52
C LEU A 33 -11.37 -7.26 -7.86
N ASP A 34 -11.59 -8.27 -8.69
CA ASP A 34 -11.93 -9.62 -8.25
C ASP A 34 -10.80 -10.24 -7.43
N ILE A 35 -9.55 -10.04 -7.87
CA ILE A 35 -8.35 -10.50 -7.16
C ILE A 35 -7.37 -9.33 -7.01
N ALA A 36 -7.10 -8.98 -5.75
CA ALA A 36 -6.23 -7.88 -5.36
C ALA A 36 -4.99 -8.41 -4.65
N LEU A 37 -3.81 -8.02 -5.15
CA LEU A 37 -2.53 -8.29 -4.49
C LEU A 37 -2.00 -6.98 -3.90
N LEU A 38 -1.76 -6.96 -2.59
CA LEU A 38 -1.35 -5.76 -1.87
C LEU A 38 -0.09 -6.02 -1.04
N GLY A 39 0.96 -5.24 -1.30
CA GLY A 39 2.12 -5.19 -0.43
C GLY A 39 1.78 -4.50 0.90
N TYR A 40 2.11 -5.15 2.02
CA TYR A 40 1.76 -4.67 3.36
C TYR A 40 2.96 -4.67 4.30
N HIS A 41 3.20 -3.55 4.98
CA HIS A 41 4.23 -3.43 6.00
C HIS A 41 3.73 -3.95 7.35
N ARG A 42 4.53 -4.77 8.03
CA ARG A 42 4.19 -5.37 9.35
C ARG A 42 5.03 -4.83 10.51
N LYS A 43 5.88 -3.83 10.26
CA LYS A 43 6.75 -3.22 11.26
C LYS A 43 6.53 -1.70 11.27
N PRO A 44 6.55 -1.06 12.46
CA PRO A 44 6.57 0.40 12.57
C PRO A 44 7.78 1.01 11.84
N PRO A 45 7.70 2.29 11.44
CA PRO A 45 8.85 3.01 10.90
C PRO A 45 9.96 3.15 11.94
N ILE A 46 11.21 3.10 11.49
CA ILE A 46 12.39 3.43 12.30
C ILE A 46 12.63 4.93 12.14
N ILE A 47 12.77 5.66 13.25
CA ILE A 47 12.90 7.11 13.25
C ILE A 47 14.38 7.49 13.26
N ASP A 48 14.77 8.37 12.34
CA ASP A 48 16.08 9.02 12.33
C ASP A 48 15.95 10.41 12.95
N HIS A 49 16.40 10.57 14.19
CA HIS A 49 16.24 11.80 14.96
C HIS A 49 17.14 12.95 14.48
N ASP A 50 18.24 12.65 13.79
CA ASP A 50 19.18 13.68 13.33
C ASP A 50 18.63 14.41 12.08
N LEU A 51 17.91 13.68 11.23
CA LEU A 51 17.38 14.18 9.98
C LEU A 51 15.95 14.74 10.09
N ILE A 52 15.11 14.18 10.97
CA ILE A 52 13.66 14.44 10.96
C ILE A 52 13.30 15.93 11.07
N SER A 53 13.99 16.68 11.91
CA SER A 53 13.76 18.12 12.10
C SER A 53 14.24 18.98 10.93
N GLN A 54 15.10 18.44 10.06
CA GLN A 54 15.66 19.16 8.91
C GLN A 54 14.82 18.97 7.65
N VAL A 55 14.18 17.80 7.48
CA VAL A 55 13.50 17.43 6.23
C VAL A 55 11.98 17.35 6.34
N CYS A 56 11.42 17.20 7.55
CA CYS A 56 9.99 17.02 7.76
C CYS A 56 9.38 18.17 8.55
N GLU A 57 8.18 18.60 8.15
CA GLU A 57 7.32 19.41 9.01
C GLU A 57 6.61 18.50 10.03
N ILE A 58 7.02 18.57 11.30
CA ILE A 58 6.50 17.71 12.38
C ILE A 58 4.96 17.68 12.44
N PRO A 59 4.22 18.80 12.31
CA PRO A 59 2.75 18.78 12.32
C PRO A 59 2.15 17.98 11.16
N LEU A 60 2.77 18.02 9.97
CA LEU A 60 2.32 17.24 8.82
C LEU A 60 2.56 15.74 9.06
N ALA A 61 3.71 15.38 9.63
CA ALA A 61 4.00 14.00 9.98
C ALA A 61 2.98 13.46 10.99
N ILE A 62 2.65 14.20 12.05
CA ILE A 62 1.65 13.80 13.06
C ILE A 62 0.27 13.62 12.44
N THR A 63 -0.20 14.61 11.66
CA THR A 63 -1.54 14.61 11.06
C THR A 63 -1.71 13.56 9.96
N SER A 64 -0.63 13.08 9.36
CA SER A 64 -0.68 12.00 8.37
C SER A 64 -1.07 10.64 8.95
N CYS A 65 -0.95 10.43 10.28
CA CYS A 65 -1.22 9.15 10.90
C CYS A 65 -2.72 8.94 11.14
N PRO A 66 -3.38 7.97 10.49
CA PRO A 66 -4.82 7.75 10.64
C PRO A 66 -5.23 7.24 12.03
N VAL A 67 -4.28 6.69 12.80
CA VAL A 67 -4.50 6.13 14.15
C VAL A 67 -3.86 6.96 15.25
N GLY A 68 -3.26 8.11 14.93
CA GLY A 68 -2.66 9.01 15.93
C GLY A 68 -1.48 8.42 16.71
N ALA A 69 -0.73 7.48 16.12
CA ALA A 69 0.40 6.82 16.78
C ALA A 69 1.69 7.68 16.84
N ILE A 70 1.69 8.87 16.23
CA ILE A 70 2.84 9.77 16.18
C ILE A 70 2.58 10.93 17.14
N SER A 71 3.51 11.16 18.07
CA SER A 71 3.50 12.28 19.01
C SER A 71 4.76 13.12 18.86
N PRO A 72 4.73 14.42 19.16
CA PRO A 72 5.96 15.21 19.24
C PRO A 72 6.86 14.65 20.35
N ASP A 73 8.18 14.75 20.16
CA ASP A 73 9.12 14.59 21.26
C ASP A 73 8.87 15.69 22.30
N LYS A 74 9.07 15.32 23.56
CA LYS A 74 8.72 16.12 24.73
C LYS A 74 9.49 17.45 24.79
#